data_AF-D5GMH9-F1
#
_entry.id   AF-D5GMH9-F1
#
_cell.length_a   1.000
_cell.length_b   1.000
_cell.length_c   1.000
_cell.angle_alpha   90.00
_cell.angle_beta   90.00
_cell.angle_gamma   90.00
#
_symmetry.space_group_name_H-M   'P 1'
#
loop_
_entity.id
_entity.type
_entity.pdbx_description
1 polymer ?
#
loop_
_entity_poly.entity_id
_entity_poly.type
_entity_poly.pdbx_seq_one_letter_code
_entity_poly.pdbx_strand_id
1 'polypeptide(L)' 'MLGICTHLGCVPIGEAGDYGGWFCPCHGSHYDISGRVRRGPAPLNLEIPEYDFPEEGKLVIG' A
#
# COMPACT_ATOMS: atom_id res chain seq x y z
N MET A 1 3.32 1.69 -5.39
CA MET A 1 2.67 2.07 -4.11
C MET A 1 3.77 2.31 -3.08
N LEU A 2 3.60 3.29 -2.21
CA LEU A 2 4.46 3.45 -1.03
C LEU A 2 4.00 2.47 0.06
N GLY A 3 4.96 1.73 0.63
CA GLY A 3 4.72 0.74 1.69
C GLY A 3 4.52 1.38 3.07
N ILE A 4 3.76 2.47 3.14
CA ILE A 4 3.54 3.27 4.35
C ILE A 4 2.04 3.25 4.65
N CYS A 5 1.67 2.62 5.76
CA CYS A 5 0.29 2.59 6.21
C CYS A 5 -0.20 4.01 6.51
N THR A 6 -1.30 4.42 5.89
CA THR A 6 -1.86 5.78 6.00
C THR A 6 -2.49 6.08 7.36
N HIS A 7 -2.55 5.09 8.26
CA HIS A 7 -2.93 5.31 9.65
C HIS A 7 -1.85 6.10 10.39
N LEU A 8 -0.72 5.45 10.71
CA LEU A 8 0.37 6.02 11.52
C LEU A 8 1.77 5.58 11.01
N GLY A 9 1.89 5.25 9.73
CA GLY A 9 3.20 5.12 9.07
C GLY A 9 3.93 3.77 9.18
N CYS A 10 3.36 2.76 9.84
CA CYS A 10 3.95 1.41 9.86
C CYS A 10 4.05 0.80 8.44
N VAL A 11 4.96 -0.15 8.23
CA VAL A 11 5.06 -0.91 6.96
C VAL A 11 4.05 -2.06 6.95
N PRO A 12 3.12 -2.13 5.97
CA PRO A 12 2.22 -3.27 5.81
C PRO A 12 2.97 -4.55 5.38
N ILE A 13 2.54 -5.70 5.90
CA ILE A 13 3.01 -7.03 5.52
C ILE A 13 2.25 -7.47 4.27
N GLY A 14 2.95 -7.97 3.24
CA GLY A 14 2.34 -8.49 2.01
C GLY A 14 1.77 -9.90 2.15
N GLU A 15 0.95 -10.30 1.18
CA GLU A 15 0.30 -11.62 1.12
C GLU A 15 -0.48 -11.97 2.40
N ALA A 16 -1.02 -10.94 3.05
CA ALA A 16 -1.63 -11.03 4.37
C ALA A 16 -2.94 -10.25 4.48
N GLY A 17 -3.72 -10.59 5.50
CA GLY A 17 -5.01 -10.00 5.77
C GLY A 17 -6.13 -10.53 4.88
N ASP A 18 -7.35 -10.15 5.22
CA ASP A 18 -8.60 -10.73 4.68
C ASP A 18 -8.86 -10.50 3.19
N TYR A 19 -8.07 -9.64 2.52
CA TYR A 19 -8.31 -9.22 1.14
C TYR A 19 -7.19 -9.61 0.17
N GLY A 20 -6.32 -10.54 0.57
CA GLY A 20 -5.26 -11.08 -0.29
C GLY A 20 -4.24 -10.02 -0.75
N GLY A 21 -4.08 -8.96 0.03
CA GLY A 21 -3.21 -7.83 -0.28
C GLY A 21 -2.23 -7.59 0.85
N TRP A 22 -2.48 -6.56 1.64
CA TRP A 22 -1.55 -6.08 2.66
C TRP A 22 -2.22 -5.97 4.02
N PHE A 23 -1.48 -6.27 5.07
CA PHE A 23 -1.93 -6.19 6.46
C PHE A 23 -0.99 -5.35 7.30
N CYS A 24 -1.51 -4.31 7.95
CA CYS A 24 -0.74 -3.51 8.90
C CYS A 24 -0.98 -4.04 10.34
N PRO A 25 0.02 -4.70 10.96
CA PRO A 25 -0.15 -5.35 12.26
C PRO A 25 -0.29 -4.38 13.44
N CYS A 26 0.06 -3.11 13.25
CA CYS A 26 0.07 -2.12 14.31
C CYS A 26 -1.34 -1.89 14.90
N HIS A 27 -2.36 -1.77 14.03
CA HIS A 27 -3.74 -1.48 14.45
C HIS A 27 -4.79 -2.23 13.61
N GLY A 28 -4.36 -3.20 12.78
CA GLY A 28 -5.26 -4.06 12.02
C GLY A 28 -5.88 -3.41 10.79
N SER A 29 -5.15 -2.54 10.07
CA SER A 29 -5.60 -2.07 8.76
C SER A 29 -5.34 -3.13 7.69
N HIS A 30 -6.36 -3.42 6.88
CA HIS A 30 -6.27 -4.34 5.75
C HIS A 30 -6.43 -3.58 4.45
N TYR A 31 -5.56 -3.90 3.49
CA TYR A 31 -5.57 -3.39 2.13
C TYR A 31 -5.75 -4.54 1.15
N ASP A 32 -6.46 -4.30 0.05
CA ASP A 32 -6.50 -5.26 -1.06
C ASP A 32 -5.21 -5.23 -1.90
N ILE A 33 -5.12 -6.08 -2.92
CA ILE A 33 -3.94 -6.19 -3.80
C ILE A 33 -3.58 -4.87 -4.51
N SER A 34 -4.55 -3.98 -4.71
CA SER A 34 -4.36 -2.66 -5.31
C SER A 34 -4.01 -1.58 -4.28
N GLY A 35 -3.74 -1.96 -3.03
CA GLY A 35 -3.38 -1.04 -1.94
C GLY A 35 -4.55 -0.22 -1.41
N ARG A 36 -5.80 -0.59 -1.73
CA ARG A 36 -6.96 0.15 -1.22
C ARG A 36 -7.34 -0.32 0.16
N VAL A 37 -7.58 0.60 1.09
CA VAL A 37 -8.01 0.24 2.44
C VAL A 37 -9.41 -0.37 2.39
N ARG A 38 -9.58 -1.53 3.00
CA ARG A 38 -10.86 -2.26 3.04
C ARG A 38 -11.41 -2.41 4.45
N ARG A 39 -10.53 -2.38 5.45
CA ARG A 39 -10.86 -2.56 6.87
C ARG A 39 -9.81 -1.89 7.76
N GLY A 40 -10.22 -1.47 8.95
CA GLY A 40 -9.35 -0.94 10.00
C GLY A 40 -9.27 0.59 10.01
N PRO A 41 -8.37 1.17 10.83
CA PRO A 41 -8.36 2.61 11.12
C PRO A 41 -7.64 3.48 10.07
N ALA A 42 -7.02 2.88 9.05
CA ALA A 42 -6.36 3.66 8.00
C ALA A 42 -7.39 4.50 7.21
N PRO A 43 -7.22 5.82 7.10
CA PRO A 43 -8.20 6.71 6.48
C PRO A 43 -8.14 6.71 4.95
N LEU A 44 -7.01 6.30 4.36
CA LEU A 44 -6.72 6.43 2.92
C LEU A 44 -6.09 5.15 2.35
N ASN A 45 -6.13 5.01 1.04
CA ASN A 45 -5.41 3.97 0.30
C ASN A 45 -3.90 4.22 0.37
N LEU A 46 -3.09 3.19 0.13
CA LEU A 46 -1.64 3.35 -0.04
C LEU A 46 -1.34 4.31 -1.19
N GLU A 47 -0.40 5.21 -0.95
CA GLU A 47 -0.02 6.25 -1.89
C GLU A 47 0.61 5.67 -3.16
N ILE A 48 0.29 6.27 -4.30
CA ILE A 48 0.97 6.01 -5.57
C ILE A 48 1.94 7.18 -5.78
N PRO A 49 3.27 6.94 -5.73
CA PRO A 49 4.22 8.01 -6.01
C PRO A 49 4.12 8.44 -7.47
N GLU A 50 4.61 9.64 -7.80
CA GLU A 50 4.82 10.03 -9.20
C GLU A 50 5.85 9.09 -9.85
N TYR A 51 5.58 8.68 -11.09
CA TYR A 51 6.46 7.81 -11.86
C TYR A 51 6.30 8.04 -13.36
N ASP A 52 7.32 7.65 -14.12
CA ASP A 52 7.33 7.69 -15.58
C ASP A 52 8.04 6.47 -16.18
N PHE A 53 7.71 6.15 -17.44
CA PHE A 53 8.34 5.10 -18.24
C PHE A 53 9.11 5.74 -19.41
N PRO A 54 10.32 6.27 -19.18
CA PRO A 54 11.05 7.04 -20.19
C PRO A 54 11.50 6.20 -21.40
N GLU A 55 11.64 4.89 -21.21
CA GLU A 55 11.93 3.91 -22.26
C GLU A 55 11.40 2.52 -21.86
N GLU A 56 11.27 1.63 -22.84
CA GLU A 56 10.74 0.27 -22.61
C GLU A 56 11.61 -0.49 -21.59
N GLY A 57 10.96 -1.04 -20.56
CA GLY A 57 11.63 -1.80 -19.50
C GLY A 57 12.28 -0.96 -18.39
N LYS A 58 12.19 0.38 -18.41
CA LYS A 58 12.61 1.23 -17.30
C LYS A 58 11.45 1.96 -16.65
N LEU A 59 11.44 1.95 -15.32
CA LEU A 59 10.53 2.70 -14.46
C LEU A 59 11.36 3.66 -13.62
N VAL A 60 11.05 4.96 -13.70
CA VAL A 60 11.61 5.98 -12.81
C VAL A 60 10.52 6.42 -11.83
N ILE A 61 10.86 6.49 -10.56
CA ILE A 61 9.96 6.93 -9.48
C ILE A 61 10.54 8.23 -8.92
N GLY A 62 9.72 9.29 -8.91
CA GLY A 62 10.13 10.65 -8.55
C GLY A 62 10.51 11.53 -9.74
#